data_AF-A0A1V5DH74-F1
#
_entry.id   AF-A0A1V5DH74-F1
#
_cell.length_a   1.000
_cell.length_b   1.000
_cell.length_c   1.000
_cell.angle_alpha   90.00
_cell.angle_beta   90.00
_cell.angle_gamma   90.00
#
_symmetry.space_group_name_H-M   'P 1'
#
loop_
_entity.id
_entity.type
_entity.pdbx_description
1 polymer ?
#
loop_
_entity_poly.entity_id
_entity_poly.type
_entity_poly.pdbx_seq_one_letter_code
_entity_poly.pdbx_strand_id
1 'polypeptide(L)'
;MPYCRHQRSNRQKSKYLHGEDMDDTAKKCLRILELPDNASINEIEAAYQHLKNGVESGSVPWEKLKEIIWAHDYLVNSMNRSAGDGAPSEGGPKESSRTGTQGYREGVQGSSGGTRSGSRAAGGEPQQNKLKFRVFGAILIFLAAGSAVYFSGTLMKIMSSRQKELDTASIIKQIKPGIVTISIQDSTRGSGFVVSKDGYIVTNAHVMGEKEGTVVFADGSRTNVKLIMLDEERDFALLKATTARDYAFIKIGDSTRCSEGDAVIAAGSPLLLESSFTKGIVSSTGRSFPFLQASLIQTDAAINPGNSGGPLINHSGEVIGINSLKFSGGKIEGIGFAIAINDVKHHIAAKQPMTDDELTRALDRAEKKVQEVSRWRNEETMREEKTMKDKIIEDQWERERRRKELSDRVEEVRKDLQEKRETAEKRLQDEYEQQRRRLQENAELRRKALSECLQGATQNYQWAWNQECERHNKQQNCPLPYSAATILEQRLAQSRNECYRLYPQ
;
A
#
# COMPACT_ATOMS: atom_id res chain seq x y z
N MET A 1 -25.48 -47.89 -28.26
CA MET A 1 -26.83 -47.82 -27.66
C MET A 1 -27.62 -49.05 -28.09
N PRO A 2 -28.64 -49.53 -27.35
CA PRO A 2 -29.37 -48.94 -26.21
C PRO A 2 -28.91 -49.49 -24.83
N TYR A 3 -28.99 -48.78 -23.69
CA TYR A 3 -30.18 -48.39 -22.88
C TYR A 3 -31.02 -49.61 -22.42
N CYS A 4 -31.13 -49.96 -21.13
CA CYS A 4 -31.79 -49.12 -20.11
C CYS A 4 -31.53 -49.51 -18.63
N ARG A 5 -31.16 -48.51 -17.82
CA ARG A 5 -31.83 -48.14 -16.54
C ARG A 5 -32.01 -49.21 -15.44
N HIS A 6 -31.15 -49.15 -14.41
CA HIS A 6 -31.56 -49.48 -13.02
C HIS A 6 -31.11 -48.39 -12.02
N GLN A 7 -32.12 -47.88 -11.30
CA GLN A 7 -32.10 -47.16 -10.03
C GLN A 7 -30.89 -46.26 -9.67
N ARG A 8 -31.09 -44.95 -9.82
CA ARG A 8 -30.52 -43.98 -8.86
C ARG A 8 -31.14 -44.30 -7.49
N SER A 9 -30.40 -44.93 -6.58
CA SER A 9 -30.73 -44.82 -5.16
C SER A 9 -30.35 -43.42 -4.71
N ASN A 10 -31.31 -42.70 -4.14
CA ASN A 10 -31.10 -41.34 -3.66
C ASN A 10 -30.41 -41.41 -2.29
N ARG A 11 -29.14 -41.83 -2.25
CA ARG A 11 -28.32 -41.72 -1.03
C ARG A 11 -28.23 -40.23 -0.69
N GLN A 12 -28.90 -39.82 0.38
CA GLN A 12 -28.67 -38.53 1.03
C GLN A 12 -27.15 -38.37 1.21
N LYS A 13 -26.55 -37.32 0.64
CA LYS A 13 -25.14 -37.00 0.91
C LYS A 13 -25.01 -36.83 2.42
N SER A 14 -24.19 -37.68 3.03
CA SER A 14 -24.06 -37.86 4.47
C SER A 14 -23.64 -36.55 5.15
N LYS A 15 -24.28 -36.17 6.26
CA LYS A 15 -23.93 -34.99 7.08
C LYS A 15 -22.69 -35.20 7.98
N TYR A 16 -21.90 -36.23 7.68
CA TYR A 16 -20.83 -36.75 8.52
C TYR A 16 -19.54 -36.87 7.71
N LEU A 17 -18.42 -36.53 8.34
CA LEU A 17 -17.11 -36.94 7.85
C LEU A 17 -16.97 -38.45 8.08
N HIS A 18 -16.78 -39.23 7.02
CA HIS A 18 -16.47 -40.65 7.14
C HIS A 18 -14.95 -40.81 7.28
N GLY A 19 -14.51 -41.47 8.36
CA GLY A 19 -13.10 -41.45 8.81
C GLY A 19 -12.06 -42.02 7.84
N GLU A 20 -12.46 -42.72 6.79
CA GLU A 20 -11.54 -43.27 5.77
C GLU A 20 -11.09 -42.21 4.74
N ASP A 21 -11.86 -41.13 4.52
CA ASP A 21 -11.57 -40.06 3.54
C ASP A 21 -11.11 -38.72 4.19
N MET A 22 -10.87 -38.72 5.51
CA MET A 22 -10.62 -37.48 6.26
C MET A 22 -9.12 -37.08 6.29
N ASP A 23 -8.82 -35.86 5.86
CA ASP A 23 -7.46 -35.30 5.86
C ASP A 23 -6.90 -35.05 7.28
N ASP A 24 -5.57 -35.05 7.43
CA ASP A 24 -4.91 -34.93 8.74
C ASP A 24 -5.18 -33.58 9.43
N THR A 25 -5.49 -32.53 8.67
CA THR A 25 -5.91 -31.22 9.19
C THR A 25 -7.29 -31.32 9.83
N ALA A 26 -8.27 -31.96 9.18
CA ALA A 26 -9.58 -32.20 9.79
C ALA A 26 -9.48 -33.05 11.07
N LYS A 27 -8.65 -34.11 11.09
CA LYS A 27 -8.36 -34.89 12.32
C LYS A 27 -7.69 -34.06 13.41
N LYS A 28 -6.83 -33.10 13.04
CA LYS A 28 -6.28 -32.12 13.99
C LYS A 28 -7.36 -31.18 14.54
N CYS A 29 -8.28 -30.71 13.69
CA CYS A 29 -9.37 -29.83 14.09
C CYS A 29 -10.37 -30.52 15.04
N LEU A 30 -10.74 -31.78 14.78
CA LEU A 30 -11.63 -32.53 15.68
C LEU A 30 -11.01 -32.73 17.07
N ARG A 31 -9.70 -33.00 17.14
CA ARG A 31 -8.97 -33.06 18.43
C ARG A 31 -8.91 -31.71 19.16
N ILE A 32 -8.86 -30.58 18.44
CA ILE A 32 -8.91 -29.24 19.05
C ILE A 32 -10.31 -28.95 19.63
N LEU A 33 -11.36 -29.49 19.01
CA LEU A 33 -12.74 -29.39 19.50
C LEU A 33 -13.16 -30.52 20.46
N GLU A 34 -12.23 -31.41 20.84
CA GLU A 34 -12.47 -32.57 21.71
C GLU A 34 -13.55 -33.54 21.19
N LEU A 35 -13.68 -33.67 19.86
CA LEU A 35 -14.69 -34.47 19.17
C LEU A 35 -14.13 -35.75 18.51
N PRO A 36 -14.95 -36.79 18.34
CA PRO A 36 -14.57 -38.02 17.62
C PRO A 36 -14.56 -37.84 16.10
N ASP A 37 -13.84 -38.73 15.40
CA ASP A 37 -13.64 -38.74 13.94
C ASP A 37 -14.93 -38.89 13.10
N ASN A 38 -16.09 -39.11 13.72
CA ASN A 38 -17.40 -39.23 13.07
C ASN A 38 -18.39 -38.11 13.47
N ALA A 39 -17.93 -37.04 14.13
CA ALA A 39 -18.80 -35.96 14.59
C ALA A 39 -19.59 -35.29 13.45
N SER A 40 -20.86 -35.00 13.72
CA SER A 40 -21.74 -34.26 12.83
C SER A 40 -21.50 -32.75 12.92
N ILE A 41 -21.95 -32.01 11.91
CA ILE A 41 -21.92 -30.53 11.92
C ILE A 41 -22.63 -29.90 13.13
N ASN A 42 -23.65 -30.57 13.69
CA ASN A 42 -24.36 -30.07 14.87
C ASN A 42 -23.52 -30.24 16.15
N GLU A 43 -22.74 -31.32 16.25
CA GLU A 43 -21.82 -31.57 17.38
C GLU A 43 -20.60 -30.64 17.32
N ILE A 44 -20.14 -30.32 16.10
CA ILE A 44 -19.05 -29.36 15.85
C ILE A 44 -19.45 -27.93 16.26
N GLU A 45 -20.66 -27.49 15.90
CA GLU A 45 -21.21 -26.21 16.36
C GLU A 45 -21.40 -26.20 17.89
N ALA A 46 -21.95 -27.28 18.48
CA ALA A 46 -22.15 -27.37 19.92
C ALA A 46 -20.84 -27.33 20.71
N ALA A 47 -19.80 -28.04 20.26
CA ALA A 47 -18.46 -28.02 20.86
C ALA A 47 -17.81 -26.64 20.73
N TYR A 48 -17.93 -25.99 19.57
CA TYR A 48 -17.42 -24.63 19.37
C TYR A 48 -18.06 -23.62 20.34
N GLN A 49 -19.40 -23.61 20.46
CA GLN A 49 -20.09 -22.72 21.40
C GLN A 49 -19.73 -23.05 22.85
N HIS A 50 -19.60 -24.33 23.22
CA HIS A 50 -19.18 -24.73 24.57
C HIS A 50 -17.77 -24.23 24.91
N LEU A 51 -16.79 -24.48 24.04
CA LEU A 51 -15.39 -24.07 24.24
C LEU A 51 -15.23 -22.54 24.21
N LYS A 52 -15.98 -21.85 23.35
CA LYS A 52 -16.02 -20.38 23.30
C LYS A 52 -16.58 -19.78 24.59
N ASN A 53 -17.72 -20.28 25.08
CA ASN A 53 -18.27 -19.89 26.38
C ASN A 53 -17.30 -20.25 27.53
N GLY A 54 -16.51 -21.32 27.36
CA GLY A 54 -15.41 -21.67 28.26
C GLY A 54 -14.32 -20.61 28.32
N VAL A 55 -13.94 -20.01 27.18
CA VAL A 55 -12.99 -18.88 27.13
C VAL A 55 -13.61 -17.62 27.76
N GLU A 56 -14.87 -17.33 27.45
CA GLU A 56 -15.58 -16.15 28.00
C GLU A 56 -15.81 -16.24 29.52
N SER A 57 -15.94 -17.45 30.07
CA SER A 57 -16.03 -17.72 31.51
C SER A 57 -14.68 -17.96 32.20
N GLY A 58 -13.56 -17.96 31.46
CA GLY A 58 -12.22 -18.20 31.99
C GLY A 58 -11.90 -19.66 32.37
N SER A 59 -12.76 -20.61 32.02
CA SER A 59 -12.51 -22.05 32.22
C SER A 59 -11.63 -22.67 31.11
N VAL A 60 -11.49 -21.99 29.96
CA VAL A 60 -10.54 -22.32 28.89
C VAL A 60 -9.54 -21.17 28.70
N PRO A 61 -8.21 -21.41 28.62
CA PRO A 61 -7.23 -20.35 28.41
C PRO A 61 -7.45 -19.57 27.09
N TRP A 62 -7.34 -18.24 27.14
CA TRP A 62 -7.64 -17.36 26.00
C TRP A 62 -6.74 -17.60 24.80
N GLU A 63 -5.51 -18.11 25.01
CA GLU A 63 -4.55 -18.45 23.97
C GLU A 63 -5.11 -19.48 22.99
N LYS A 64 -5.99 -20.39 23.46
CA LYS A 64 -6.63 -21.42 22.64
C LYS A 64 -7.71 -20.89 21.70
N LEU A 65 -8.26 -19.69 21.94
CA LEU A 65 -9.41 -19.16 21.20
C LEU A 65 -9.16 -19.12 19.68
N LYS A 66 -7.94 -18.77 19.26
CA LYS A 66 -7.55 -18.74 17.84
C LYS A 66 -7.55 -20.13 17.20
N GLU A 67 -7.11 -21.16 17.93
CA GLU A 67 -7.10 -22.54 17.44
C GLU A 67 -8.52 -23.12 17.39
N ILE A 68 -9.37 -22.80 18.37
CA ILE A 68 -10.78 -23.21 18.44
C ILE A 68 -11.58 -22.63 17.26
N ILE A 69 -11.45 -21.32 16.99
CA ILE A 69 -12.11 -20.68 15.84
C ILE A 69 -11.60 -21.28 14.52
N TRP A 70 -10.28 -21.45 14.37
CA TRP A 70 -9.69 -22.04 13.16
C TRP A 70 -10.18 -23.48 12.92
N ALA A 71 -10.24 -24.31 13.97
CA ALA A 71 -10.69 -25.69 13.88
C ALA A 71 -12.19 -25.79 13.49
N HIS A 72 -13.03 -24.95 14.09
CA HIS A 72 -14.45 -24.83 13.73
C HIS A 72 -14.62 -24.45 12.26
N ASP A 73 -14.01 -23.33 11.84
CA ASP A 73 -14.18 -22.79 10.50
C ASP A 73 -13.62 -23.75 9.44
N TYR A 74 -12.52 -24.46 9.74
CA TYR A 74 -11.99 -25.49 8.84
C TYR A 74 -12.99 -26.63 8.64
N LEU A 75 -13.51 -27.21 9.72
CA LEU A 75 -14.42 -28.36 9.66
C LEU A 75 -15.75 -28.02 8.98
N VAL A 76 -16.37 -26.88 9.33
CA VAL A 76 -17.61 -26.42 8.72
C VAL A 76 -17.42 -26.16 7.22
N ASN A 77 -16.31 -25.53 6.82
CA ASN A 77 -16.02 -25.32 5.40
C ASN A 77 -15.72 -26.64 4.65
N SER A 78 -15.01 -27.58 5.25
CA SER A 78 -14.69 -28.86 4.62
C SER A 78 -15.93 -29.75 4.44
N MET A 79 -16.81 -29.84 5.44
CA MET A 79 -18.10 -30.55 5.31
C MET A 79 -19.02 -29.91 4.28
N ASN A 80 -19.04 -28.57 4.19
CA ASN A 80 -19.82 -27.86 3.17
C ASN A 80 -19.25 -28.05 1.75
N ARG A 81 -17.93 -28.23 1.59
CA ARG A 81 -17.31 -28.58 0.30
C ARG A 81 -17.69 -29.99 -0.16
N SER A 82 -17.76 -30.97 0.74
CA SER A 82 -18.21 -32.34 0.40
C SER A 82 -19.65 -32.42 -0.13
N ALA A 83 -20.45 -31.37 0.04
CA ALA A 83 -21.78 -31.27 -0.56
C ALA A 83 -21.74 -30.91 -2.07
N GLY A 84 -20.73 -30.15 -2.54
CA GLY A 84 -20.62 -29.64 -3.90
C GLY A 84 -19.32 -30.07 -4.60
N ASP A 85 -19.46 -30.92 -5.62
CA ASP A 85 -18.31 -31.53 -6.31
C ASP A 85 -17.48 -30.52 -7.13
N GLY A 86 -16.14 -30.61 -7.01
CA GLY A 86 -15.19 -30.05 -8.00
C GLY A 86 -14.11 -29.11 -7.45
N ALA A 87 -12.94 -29.66 -7.08
CA ALA A 87 -11.73 -28.87 -6.79
C ALA A 87 -10.50 -29.43 -7.57
N PRO A 88 -9.72 -28.58 -8.26
CA PRO A 88 -8.36 -28.90 -8.68
C PRO A 88 -7.34 -28.67 -7.54
N SER A 89 -6.14 -29.20 -7.73
CA SER A 89 -5.10 -29.45 -6.73
C SER A 89 -4.41 -28.24 -6.08
N GLU A 90 -4.10 -28.42 -4.79
CA GLU A 90 -2.93 -28.01 -4.00
C GLU A 90 -1.98 -26.89 -4.47
N GLY A 91 -1.65 -26.00 -3.53
CA GLY A 91 -0.56 -25.02 -3.63
C GLY A 91 -0.24 -24.36 -2.29
N GLY A 92 0.33 -25.12 -1.34
CA GLY A 92 0.69 -24.61 -0.01
C GLY A 92 1.96 -23.73 -0.01
N PRO A 93 2.05 -22.71 0.87
CA PRO A 93 3.25 -21.89 1.02
C PRO A 93 4.35 -22.65 1.78
N LYS A 94 5.57 -22.71 1.22
CA LYS A 94 6.73 -23.26 1.92
C LYS A 94 7.33 -22.23 2.88
N GLU A 95 7.51 -22.61 4.13
CA GLU A 95 8.42 -21.94 5.04
C GLU A 95 9.87 -22.01 4.50
N SER A 96 10.68 -21.00 4.81
CA SER A 96 12.14 -21.12 4.73
C SER A 96 12.76 -20.56 6.00
N SER A 97 13.55 -21.39 6.68
CA SER A 97 14.30 -21.04 7.86
C SER A 97 15.81 -21.11 7.57
N ARG A 98 16.54 -20.16 8.17
CA ARG A 98 18.00 -19.96 8.30
C ARG A 98 18.88 -21.20 7.99
N THR A 99 20.08 -21.05 7.42
CA THR A 99 21.30 -20.60 8.16
C THR A 99 22.53 -20.34 7.27
N GLY A 100 23.55 -19.65 7.82
CA GLY A 100 24.96 -19.61 7.34
C GLY A 100 25.36 -18.30 6.63
N THR A 101 25.95 -17.24 7.21
CA THR A 101 27.20 -17.01 7.99
C THR A 101 28.50 -16.80 7.18
N GLN A 102 29.28 -15.78 7.60
CA GLN A 102 30.62 -15.33 7.13
C GLN A 102 30.64 -14.56 5.78
N GLY A 103 31.30 -13.40 5.65
CA GLY A 103 32.00 -12.57 6.65
C GLY A 103 32.60 -11.27 6.06
N TYR A 104 33.09 -10.38 6.94
CA TYR A 104 34.25 -9.44 6.83
C TYR A 104 34.91 -9.22 5.42
N ARG A 105 35.35 -8.02 4.96
CA ARG A 105 35.84 -6.81 5.68
C ARG A 105 36.03 -5.57 4.76
N GLU A 106 36.06 -4.38 5.40
CA GLU A 106 36.58 -3.02 5.07
C GLU A 106 37.38 -2.68 3.77
N GLY A 107 37.34 -1.38 3.38
CA GLY A 107 38.40 -0.67 2.61
C GLY A 107 37.90 0.05 1.32
N VAL A 108 37.55 1.35 1.27
CA VAL A 108 38.25 2.64 1.56
C VAL A 108 39.13 3.17 0.39
N GLN A 109 38.77 4.38 -0.11
CA GLN A 109 39.54 5.33 -0.96
C GLN A 109 39.99 4.85 -2.37
N GLY A 110 40.14 5.73 -3.38
CA GLY A 110 39.81 7.15 -3.47
C GLY A 110 40.60 7.90 -4.56
N SER A 111 40.01 8.97 -5.13
CA SER A 111 40.67 9.95 -6.05
C SER A 111 41.14 9.39 -7.42
N SER A 112 41.42 10.15 -8.48
CA SER A 112 41.53 11.61 -8.70
C SER A 112 41.52 11.95 -10.21
N GLY A 113 41.07 13.15 -10.59
CA GLY A 113 41.50 13.86 -11.82
C GLY A 113 41.05 13.29 -13.19
N GLY A 114 41.01 14.08 -14.28
CA GLY A 114 41.19 15.52 -14.37
C GLY A 114 41.24 16.05 -15.82
N THR A 115 40.35 17.00 -16.14
CA THR A 115 40.51 18.14 -17.08
C THR A 115 40.77 17.96 -18.61
N ARG A 116 39.97 18.75 -19.38
CA ARG A 116 40.24 19.44 -20.68
C ARG A 116 40.30 18.56 -21.96
N SER A 117 39.60 18.87 -23.08
CA SER A 117 39.51 20.11 -23.91
C SER A 117 40.84 20.44 -24.61
N GLY A 118 40.99 20.62 -25.94
CA GLY A 118 40.11 20.68 -27.12
C GLY A 118 41.00 20.75 -28.39
N SER A 119 40.68 21.29 -29.58
CA SER A 119 39.46 21.77 -30.28
C SER A 119 39.84 22.16 -31.74
N ARG A 120 39.03 21.88 -32.78
CA ARG A 120 39.15 22.45 -34.16
C ARG A 120 37.75 22.57 -34.80
N ALA A 121 37.23 23.77 -35.06
CA ALA A 121 37.49 24.69 -36.20
C ALA A 121 36.72 24.25 -37.47
N ALA A 122 36.10 25.11 -38.28
CA ALA A 122 36.05 26.58 -38.39
C ALA A 122 34.60 27.03 -38.80
N GLY A 123 34.21 28.29 -39.01
CA GLY A 123 34.85 29.61 -38.97
C GLY A 123 33.92 30.64 -39.65
N GLY A 124 34.09 31.95 -39.41
CA GLY A 124 33.30 32.98 -40.09
C GLY A 124 32.95 34.22 -39.24
N GLU A 125 33.86 35.19 -39.20
CA GLU A 125 33.59 36.61 -38.97
C GLU A 125 34.08 37.35 -40.24
N PRO A 126 33.61 38.57 -40.60
CA PRO A 126 33.59 39.75 -39.71
C PRO A 126 32.33 40.65 -39.94
N GLN A 127 32.18 41.94 -39.59
CA GLN A 127 33.10 43.04 -39.25
C GLN A 127 32.37 44.12 -38.40
N GLN A 128 33.12 44.78 -37.50
CA GLN A 128 32.96 46.15 -36.98
C GLN A 128 31.56 46.77 -36.69
N ASN A 129 31.34 47.16 -35.42
CA ASN A 129 31.30 48.59 -35.08
C ASN A 129 31.50 48.86 -33.57
N LYS A 130 32.38 49.82 -33.24
CA LYS A 130 32.62 50.30 -31.86
C LYS A 130 32.07 51.73 -31.70
N LEU A 131 30.95 51.94 -31.00
CA LEU A 131 30.75 53.22 -30.31
C LEU A 131 29.73 53.19 -29.15
N LYS A 132 30.25 53.49 -27.95
CA LYS A 132 29.59 54.16 -26.81
C LYS A 132 28.18 53.71 -26.36
N PHE A 133 28.14 52.92 -25.28
CA PHE A 133 27.24 53.21 -24.14
C PHE A 133 27.93 52.83 -22.81
N ARG A 134 28.50 53.82 -22.10
CA ARG A 134 29.13 53.66 -20.77
C ARG A 134 28.30 54.35 -19.67
N VAL A 135 27.05 53.94 -19.46
CA VAL A 135 26.28 54.25 -18.24
C VAL A 135 25.30 53.11 -17.92
N PHE A 136 25.77 51.96 -17.42
CA PHE A 136 24.94 50.97 -16.68
C PHE A 136 25.80 49.95 -15.89
N GLY A 137 26.99 50.35 -15.43
CA GLY A 137 27.98 49.48 -14.78
C GLY A 137 28.10 49.62 -13.26
N ALA A 138 27.12 50.21 -12.57
CA ALA A 138 27.21 50.55 -11.14
C ALA A 138 25.97 50.21 -10.30
N ILE A 139 24.98 49.49 -10.86
CA ILE A 139 23.74 49.11 -10.14
C ILE A 139 23.70 47.59 -9.82
N LEU A 140 24.61 46.79 -10.38
CA LEU A 140 24.65 45.33 -10.23
C LEU A 140 25.56 44.79 -9.11
N ILE A 141 26.06 45.63 -8.20
CA ILE A 141 26.86 45.18 -7.03
C ILE A 141 26.20 45.55 -5.68
N PHE A 142 25.21 46.45 -5.64
CA PHE A 142 24.47 46.77 -4.41
C PHE A 142 23.15 45.99 -4.22
N LEU A 143 22.68 45.25 -5.23
CA LEU A 143 21.44 44.44 -5.15
C LEU A 143 21.65 42.97 -4.73
N ALA A 144 22.87 42.58 -4.34
CA ALA A 144 23.19 41.22 -3.89
C ALA A 144 23.40 41.09 -2.36
N ALA A 145 23.41 42.20 -1.60
CA ALA A 145 23.66 42.19 -0.15
C ALA A 145 22.50 42.78 0.70
N GLY A 146 21.61 43.60 0.13
CA GLY A 146 20.50 44.21 0.87
C GLY A 146 19.24 43.35 1.01
N SER A 147 19.06 42.34 0.16
CA SER A 147 17.78 41.65 -0.03
C SER A 147 17.57 40.41 0.86
N ALA A 148 18.64 39.92 1.50
CA ALA A 148 18.60 38.67 2.28
C ALA A 148 18.06 38.85 3.72
N VAL A 149 18.01 40.07 4.24
CA VAL A 149 17.65 40.34 5.66
C VAL A 149 16.18 40.75 5.81
N TYR A 150 15.59 41.46 4.84
CA TYR A 150 14.19 41.92 4.92
C TYR A 150 13.13 40.90 4.48
N PHE A 151 13.52 39.83 3.77
CA PHE A 151 12.58 38.81 3.30
C PHE A 151 12.37 37.63 4.28
N SER A 152 13.11 37.59 5.39
CA SER A 152 13.03 36.48 6.36
C SER A 152 11.80 36.59 7.28
N GLY A 153 11.53 37.77 7.85
CA GLY A 153 10.48 37.94 8.86
C GLY A 153 9.06 37.70 8.34
N THR A 154 8.70 38.28 7.20
CA THR A 154 7.34 38.14 6.63
C THR A 154 7.10 36.72 6.10
N LEU A 155 8.11 36.12 5.45
CA LEU A 155 7.99 34.75 4.94
C LEU A 155 7.94 33.72 6.08
N MET A 156 8.74 33.89 7.15
CA MET A 156 8.60 33.07 8.36
C MET A 156 7.23 33.24 9.01
N LYS A 157 6.63 34.44 9.01
CA LYS A 157 5.29 34.66 9.57
C LYS A 157 4.18 34.01 8.74
N ILE A 158 4.32 33.97 7.41
CA ILE A 158 3.41 33.28 6.48
C ILE A 158 3.62 31.75 6.52
N MET A 159 4.84 31.27 6.71
CA MET A 159 5.11 29.84 6.93
C MET A 159 4.70 29.37 8.33
N SER A 160 4.76 30.25 9.33
CA SER A 160 4.30 30.01 10.71
C SER A 160 2.78 30.11 10.89
N SER A 161 2.02 30.52 9.87
CA SER A 161 0.55 30.49 9.90
C SER A 161 -0.05 29.18 9.37
N ARG A 162 0.77 28.22 8.92
CA ARG A 162 0.34 26.82 9.02
C ARG A 162 0.28 26.49 10.51
N GLN A 163 -0.93 26.26 11.02
CA GLN A 163 -1.11 25.65 12.34
C GLN A 163 -0.20 24.43 12.42
N LYS A 164 0.52 24.29 13.53
CA LYS A 164 1.41 23.17 13.78
C LYS A 164 0.55 21.91 13.91
N GLU A 165 0.27 21.26 12.78
CA GLU A 165 -0.42 19.97 12.73
C GLU A 165 0.31 19.03 13.69
N LEU A 166 -0.42 18.60 14.72
CA LEU A 166 0.12 17.66 15.68
C LEU A 166 0.23 16.31 14.99
N ASP A 167 1.37 15.63 15.15
CA ASP A 167 1.44 14.25 14.70
C ASP A 167 0.41 13.39 15.45
N THR A 168 -0.04 12.31 14.81
CA THR A 168 -1.12 11.45 15.34
C THR A 168 -0.79 10.93 16.75
N ALA A 169 0.49 10.68 17.05
CA ALA A 169 0.94 10.26 18.38
C ALA A 169 0.79 11.36 19.44
N SER A 170 1.11 12.62 19.10
CA SER A 170 0.95 13.77 19.97
C SER A 170 -0.52 14.06 20.27
N ILE A 171 -1.39 13.97 19.25
CA ILE A 171 -2.85 14.09 19.44
C ILE A 171 -3.34 13.01 20.41
N ILE A 172 -3.02 11.73 20.14
CA ILE A 172 -3.41 10.59 20.98
C ILE A 172 -2.93 10.79 22.42
N LYS A 173 -1.67 11.18 22.63
CA LYS A 173 -1.10 11.45 23.96
C LYS A 173 -1.82 12.58 24.70
N GLN A 174 -2.27 13.62 23.98
CA GLN A 174 -3.03 14.74 24.54
C GLN A 174 -4.46 14.32 24.94
N ILE A 175 -5.15 13.54 24.11
CA ILE A 175 -6.57 13.20 24.32
C ILE A 175 -6.80 11.97 25.20
N LYS A 176 -5.89 10.98 25.23
CA LYS A 176 -6.06 9.69 25.94
C LYS A 176 -6.53 9.84 27.40
N PRO A 177 -6.03 10.79 28.22
CA PRO A 177 -6.50 10.97 29.60
C PRO A 177 -7.96 11.44 29.73
N GLY A 178 -8.53 12.05 28.67
CA GLY A 178 -9.91 12.51 28.65
C GLY A 178 -10.91 11.51 28.04
N ILE A 179 -10.46 10.34 27.60
CA ILE A 179 -11.32 9.25 27.09
C ILE A 179 -11.66 8.30 28.23
N VAL A 180 -12.91 7.84 28.28
CA VAL A 180 -13.41 6.93 29.32
C VAL A 180 -14.16 5.74 28.73
N THR A 181 -14.08 4.58 29.39
CA THR A 181 -15.03 3.48 29.21
C THR A 181 -16.26 3.74 30.10
N ILE A 182 -17.46 3.43 29.60
CA ILE A 182 -18.72 3.50 30.35
C ILE A 182 -19.20 2.11 30.68
N SER A 183 -19.45 1.87 31.96
CA SER A 183 -20.00 0.64 32.50
C SER A 183 -21.28 0.91 33.29
N ILE A 184 -22.26 0.03 33.14
CA ILE A 184 -23.54 0.04 33.86
C ILE A 184 -23.76 -1.38 34.37
N GLN A 185 -24.04 -1.54 35.66
CA GLN A 185 -24.18 -2.85 36.32
C GLN A 185 -23.00 -3.79 35.99
N ASP A 186 -21.77 -3.27 36.13
CA ASP A 186 -20.47 -3.88 35.82
C ASP A 186 -20.28 -4.40 34.37
N SER A 187 -21.28 -4.25 33.50
CA SER A 187 -21.18 -4.54 32.07
C SER A 187 -20.60 -3.34 31.32
N THR A 188 -19.65 -3.57 30.43
CA THR A 188 -19.10 -2.49 29.56
C THR A 188 -20.07 -2.23 28.41
N ARG A 189 -20.54 -0.98 28.26
CA ARG A 189 -21.55 -0.62 27.26
C ARG A 189 -21.02 0.27 26.13
N GLY A 190 -19.97 1.04 26.37
CA GLY A 190 -19.40 1.92 25.35
C GLY A 190 -18.29 2.81 25.87
N SER A 191 -18.04 3.89 25.13
CA SER A 191 -17.07 4.93 25.45
C SER A 191 -17.75 6.25 25.79
N GLY A 192 -16.97 7.16 26.36
CA GLY A 192 -17.31 8.56 26.48
C GLY A 192 -16.04 9.41 26.45
N PHE A 193 -16.22 10.73 26.55
CA PHE A 193 -15.11 11.65 26.74
C PHE A 193 -15.47 12.81 27.66
N VAL A 194 -14.50 13.21 28.48
CA VAL A 194 -14.62 14.35 29.38
C VAL A 194 -14.57 15.64 28.55
N VAL A 195 -15.55 16.52 28.76
CA VAL A 195 -15.68 17.80 28.04
C VAL A 195 -15.39 19.03 28.90
N SER A 196 -15.17 18.84 30.21
CA SER A 196 -14.86 19.94 31.12
C SER A 196 -14.16 19.50 32.40
N LYS A 197 -13.38 20.41 32.98
CA LYS A 197 -12.54 20.23 34.17
C LYS A 197 -13.30 19.71 35.40
N ASP A 198 -14.57 20.12 35.53
CA ASP A 198 -15.50 19.72 36.58
C ASP A 198 -16.15 18.35 36.35
N GLY A 199 -15.72 17.61 35.32
CA GLY A 199 -16.08 16.20 35.13
C GLY A 199 -17.44 15.96 34.48
N TYR A 200 -17.88 16.84 33.58
CA TYR A 200 -18.94 16.47 32.63
C TYR A 200 -18.35 15.60 31.51
N ILE A 201 -19.11 14.58 31.11
CA ILE A 201 -18.70 13.54 30.16
C ILE A 201 -19.81 13.39 29.12
N VAL A 202 -19.43 13.29 27.84
CA VAL A 202 -20.36 13.04 26.73
C VAL A 202 -20.26 11.59 26.29
N THR A 203 -21.40 11.01 25.91
CA THR A 203 -21.54 9.70 25.28
C THR A 203 -22.81 9.65 24.42
N ASN A 204 -23.18 8.48 23.91
CA ASN A 204 -24.45 8.25 23.22
C ASN A 204 -25.59 7.92 24.18
N ALA A 205 -26.83 8.20 23.75
CA ALA A 205 -28.02 7.82 24.49
C ALA A 205 -28.13 6.29 24.62
N HIS A 206 -27.88 5.53 23.55
CA HIS A 206 -27.98 4.06 23.59
C HIS A 206 -26.95 3.36 24.49
N VAL A 207 -25.81 4.02 24.77
CA VAL A 207 -24.80 3.53 25.73
C VAL A 207 -25.36 3.57 27.15
N MET A 208 -26.25 4.52 27.45
CA MET A 208 -26.95 4.61 28.73
C MET A 208 -28.21 3.75 28.74
N GLY A 209 -28.31 2.85 29.72
CA GLY A 209 -29.56 2.13 30.04
C GLY A 209 -30.13 2.50 31.41
N GLU A 210 -29.41 3.31 32.18
CA GLU A 210 -29.70 3.64 33.58
C GLU A 210 -29.36 5.11 33.85
N LYS A 211 -29.91 5.64 34.94
CA LYS A 211 -29.63 7.02 35.40
C LYS A 211 -28.26 7.18 36.06
N GLU A 212 -27.65 6.09 36.50
CA GLU A 212 -26.33 6.07 37.11
C GLU A 212 -25.45 5.00 36.45
N GLY A 213 -24.13 5.19 36.55
CA GLY A 213 -23.15 4.24 36.04
C GLY A 213 -21.76 4.50 36.59
N THR A 214 -20.77 3.77 36.07
CA THR A 214 -19.36 3.91 36.42
C THR A 214 -18.58 4.24 35.16
N VAL A 215 -17.75 5.29 35.22
CA VAL A 215 -16.73 5.56 34.21
C VAL A 215 -15.38 5.03 34.66
N VAL A 216 -14.63 4.47 33.71
CA VAL A 216 -13.26 4.00 33.92
C VAL A 216 -12.36 4.82 32.99
N PHE A 217 -11.33 5.43 33.57
CA PHE A 217 -10.38 6.29 32.88
C PHE A 217 -9.20 5.48 32.33
N ALA A 218 -8.44 6.07 31.39
CA ALA A 218 -7.27 5.44 30.78
C ALA A 218 -6.11 5.14 31.76
N ASP A 219 -6.16 5.64 33.00
CA ASP A 219 -5.25 5.31 34.12
C ASP A 219 -5.77 4.16 35.00
N GLY A 220 -6.91 3.56 34.66
CA GLY A 220 -7.60 2.54 35.45
C GLY A 220 -8.44 3.08 36.62
N SER A 221 -8.41 4.39 36.89
CA SER A 221 -9.23 4.98 37.95
C SER A 221 -10.72 4.90 37.60
N ARG A 222 -11.56 4.68 38.61
CA ARG A 222 -13.02 4.59 38.46
C ARG A 222 -13.71 5.78 39.12
N THR A 223 -14.87 6.18 38.60
CA THR A 223 -15.74 7.19 39.23
C THR A 223 -17.20 6.91 38.88
N ASN A 224 -18.09 7.06 39.86
CA ASN A 224 -19.52 6.96 39.61
C ASN A 224 -19.99 8.23 38.86
N VAL A 225 -20.95 8.07 37.96
CA VAL A 225 -21.55 9.15 37.18
C VAL A 225 -23.06 9.13 37.32
N LYS A 226 -23.66 10.33 37.26
CA LYS A 226 -25.10 10.51 37.09
C LYS A 226 -25.39 11.03 35.70
N LEU A 227 -26.46 10.54 35.09
CA LEU A 227 -27.05 11.07 33.87
C LEU A 227 -27.64 12.45 34.19
N ILE A 228 -27.22 13.48 33.45
CA ILE A 228 -27.68 14.86 33.59
C ILE A 228 -28.72 15.19 32.51
N MET A 229 -28.48 14.73 31.29
CA MET A 229 -29.35 14.97 30.15
C MET A 229 -29.24 13.78 29.19
N LEU A 230 -30.35 13.40 28.57
CA LEU A 230 -30.41 12.42 27.50
C LEU A 230 -31.30 12.96 26.38
N ASP A 231 -30.81 12.85 25.15
CA ASP A 231 -31.52 13.18 23.92
C ASP A 231 -31.47 11.95 22.99
N GLU A 232 -32.54 11.17 23.01
CA GLU A 232 -32.70 9.99 22.15
C GLU A 232 -32.90 10.35 20.67
N GLU A 233 -33.29 11.59 20.37
CA GLU A 233 -33.46 12.07 19.00
C GLU A 233 -32.12 12.33 18.30
N ARG A 234 -31.10 12.73 19.08
CA ARG A 234 -29.71 12.94 18.61
C ARG A 234 -28.74 11.84 19.04
N ASP A 235 -29.23 10.79 19.70
CA ASP A 235 -28.43 9.73 20.31
C ASP A 235 -27.29 10.29 21.19
N PHE A 236 -27.63 11.22 22.09
CA PHE A 236 -26.69 11.96 22.93
C PHE A 236 -27.03 11.79 24.42
N ALA A 237 -26.00 11.66 25.26
CA ALA A 237 -26.14 11.75 26.70
C ALA A 237 -24.99 12.56 27.32
N LEU A 238 -25.35 13.38 28.31
CA LEU A 238 -24.44 14.15 29.14
C LEU A 238 -24.45 13.59 30.56
N LEU A 239 -23.29 13.20 31.05
CA LEU A 239 -23.08 12.62 32.37
C LEU A 239 -22.25 13.58 33.25
N LYS A 240 -22.35 13.42 34.57
CA LYS A 240 -21.53 14.15 35.54
C LYS A 240 -20.88 13.17 36.52
N ALA A 241 -19.56 13.25 36.64
CA ALA A 241 -18.79 12.57 37.68
C ALA A 241 -19.20 13.06 39.08
N THR A 242 -19.46 12.12 39.99
CA THR A 242 -19.83 12.44 41.39
C THR A 242 -18.62 12.77 42.25
N THR A 243 -17.47 12.15 41.98
CA THR A 243 -16.19 12.51 42.62
C THR A 243 -15.71 13.87 42.12
N ALA A 244 -15.29 14.75 43.04
CA ALA A 244 -14.64 16.00 42.67
C ALA A 244 -13.13 15.79 42.55
N ARG A 245 -12.59 15.94 41.32
CA ARG A 245 -11.16 16.04 41.04
C ARG A 245 -10.91 16.92 39.82
N ASP A 246 -9.65 17.23 39.55
CA ASP A 246 -9.22 17.91 38.33
C ASP A 246 -9.23 16.89 37.16
N TYR A 247 -10.26 16.92 36.33
CA TYR A 247 -10.38 16.00 35.20
C TYR A 247 -9.69 16.54 33.94
N ALA A 248 -8.83 15.72 33.34
CA ALA A 248 -8.36 15.95 31.98
C ALA A 248 -9.54 15.89 31.00
N PHE A 249 -9.64 16.85 30.09
CA PHE A 249 -10.78 17.00 29.18
C PHE A 249 -10.34 17.34 27.76
N ILE A 250 -11.17 16.95 26.79
CA ILE A 250 -10.94 17.20 25.36
C ILE A 250 -11.69 18.46 24.95
N LYS A 251 -11.08 19.29 24.10
CA LYS A 251 -11.72 20.50 23.58
C LYS A 251 -12.81 20.15 22.57
N ILE A 252 -13.96 20.81 22.65
CA ILE A 252 -15.00 20.77 21.64
C ILE A 252 -14.60 21.67 20.46
N GLY A 253 -14.49 21.09 19.27
CA GLY A 253 -14.17 21.78 18.02
C GLY A 253 -15.42 22.32 17.33
N ASP A 254 -15.39 22.37 15.99
CA ASP A 254 -16.48 22.86 15.14
C ASP A 254 -16.65 21.96 13.92
N SER A 255 -17.78 21.24 13.86
CA SER A 255 -18.05 20.29 12.78
C SER A 255 -18.42 20.94 11.45
N THR A 256 -18.78 22.22 11.42
CA THR A 256 -19.09 22.91 10.15
C THR A 256 -17.84 23.27 9.34
N ARG A 257 -16.66 23.13 9.96
CA ARG A 257 -15.36 23.36 9.32
C ARG A 257 -14.74 22.09 8.74
N CYS A 258 -15.37 20.93 8.93
CA CYS A 258 -14.92 19.66 8.37
C CYS A 258 -15.20 19.60 6.85
N SER A 259 -14.21 19.13 6.10
CA SER A 259 -14.29 18.90 4.65
C SER A 259 -14.01 17.43 4.32
N GLU A 260 -14.53 16.94 3.19
CA GLU A 260 -14.20 15.60 2.71
C GLU A 260 -12.68 15.48 2.45
N GLY A 261 -12.07 14.39 2.94
CA GLY A 261 -10.62 14.19 2.96
C GLY A 261 -9.89 14.67 4.21
N ASP A 262 -10.53 15.41 5.12
CA ASP A 262 -9.91 15.82 6.39
C ASP A 262 -9.52 14.59 7.23
N ALA A 263 -8.27 14.55 7.70
CA ALA A 263 -7.78 13.45 8.54
C ALA A 263 -8.44 13.48 9.93
N VAL A 264 -8.97 12.32 10.35
CA VAL A 264 -9.66 12.14 11.63
C VAL A 264 -9.14 10.93 12.41
N ILE A 265 -9.30 10.99 13.73
CA ILE A 265 -9.02 9.89 14.64
C ILE A 265 -10.32 9.59 15.40
N ALA A 266 -10.89 8.41 15.19
CA ALA A 266 -11.93 7.90 16.05
C ALA A 266 -11.27 7.23 17.26
N ALA A 267 -11.74 7.57 18.46
CA ALA A 267 -11.18 7.04 19.69
C ALA A 267 -12.27 6.43 20.58
N GLY A 268 -11.88 5.43 21.36
CA GLY A 268 -12.75 4.73 22.31
C GLY A 268 -11.94 3.90 23.29
N SER A 269 -12.61 3.10 24.11
CA SER A 269 -12.00 2.29 25.16
C SER A 269 -12.78 0.99 25.37
N PRO A 270 -12.76 0.08 24.36
CA PRO A 270 -13.48 -1.18 24.41
C PRO A 270 -12.98 -2.10 25.54
N LEU A 271 -13.92 -2.81 26.18
CA LEU A 271 -13.65 -3.95 27.08
C LEU A 271 -12.72 -3.70 28.29
N LEU A 272 -12.76 -2.50 28.89
CA LEU A 272 -11.97 -2.10 30.08
C LEU A 272 -10.43 -2.16 29.92
N LEU A 273 -9.93 -2.46 28.72
CA LEU A 273 -8.51 -2.46 28.38
C LEU A 273 -8.13 -1.14 27.70
N GLU A 274 -6.87 -1.03 27.27
CA GLU A 274 -6.30 0.21 26.72
C GLU A 274 -7.16 0.87 25.65
N SER A 275 -7.23 2.21 25.70
CA SER A 275 -7.97 3.02 24.74
C SER A 275 -7.56 2.72 23.30
N SER A 276 -8.56 2.44 22.47
CA SER A 276 -8.42 2.14 21.05
C SER A 276 -8.49 3.42 20.22
N PHE A 277 -7.63 3.51 19.20
CA PHE A 277 -7.56 4.64 18.28
C PHE A 277 -7.51 4.12 16.85
N THR A 278 -8.41 4.59 16.00
CA THR A 278 -8.45 4.26 14.57
C THR A 278 -8.38 5.56 13.77
N LYS A 279 -7.53 5.58 12.73
CA LYS A 279 -7.32 6.75 11.88
C LYS A 279 -8.02 6.55 10.53
N GLY A 280 -8.59 7.62 10.00
CA GLY A 280 -9.21 7.67 8.68
C GLY A 280 -9.33 9.11 8.20
N ILE A 281 -10.30 9.35 7.33
CA ILE A 281 -10.71 10.65 6.81
C ILE A 281 -12.20 10.89 7.03
N VAL A 282 -12.63 12.15 6.93
CA VAL A 282 -14.03 12.48 6.65
C VAL A 282 -14.34 12.02 5.23
N SER A 283 -15.25 11.05 5.10
CA SER A 283 -15.72 10.56 3.79
C SER A 283 -16.91 11.35 3.26
N SER A 284 -17.71 11.96 4.15
CA SER A 284 -18.83 12.83 3.80
C SER A 284 -19.35 13.60 5.02
N THR A 285 -19.95 14.77 4.82
CA THR A 285 -20.55 15.60 5.88
C THR A 285 -22.05 15.82 5.64
N GLY A 286 -22.83 15.94 6.71
CA GLY A 286 -24.24 16.34 6.63
C GLY A 286 -25.21 15.24 6.18
N ARG A 287 -24.85 13.96 6.33
CA ARG A 287 -25.81 12.86 6.13
C ARG A 287 -26.84 12.84 7.27
N SER A 288 -28.09 12.51 6.97
CA SER A 288 -29.14 12.30 7.96
C SER A 288 -29.83 10.97 7.71
N PHE A 289 -30.32 10.32 8.77
CA PHE A 289 -31.16 9.13 8.67
C PHE A 289 -32.56 9.43 9.22
N PRO A 290 -33.64 8.80 8.71
CA PRO A 290 -35.00 9.07 9.17
C PRO A 290 -35.22 8.85 10.67
N PHE A 291 -34.43 7.96 11.28
CA PHE A 291 -34.49 7.61 12.70
C PHE A 291 -33.56 8.46 13.59
N LEU A 292 -32.81 9.44 13.06
CA LEU A 292 -31.86 10.24 13.85
C LEU A 292 -31.94 11.72 13.45
N GLN A 293 -32.34 12.59 14.39
CA GLN A 293 -32.47 14.05 14.20
C GLN A 293 -31.12 14.77 14.35
N ALA A 294 -30.06 14.17 13.80
CA ALA A 294 -28.71 14.70 13.82
C ALA A 294 -28.02 14.51 12.46
N SER A 295 -27.19 15.48 12.13
CA SER A 295 -26.23 15.45 11.03
C SER A 295 -25.10 14.49 11.38
N LEU A 296 -24.71 13.67 10.41
CA LEU A 296 -23.66 12.68 10.55
C LEU A 296 -22.44 13.04 9.70
N ILE A 297 -21.28 12.88 10.31
CA ILE A 297 -19.98 12.81 9.66
C ILE A 297 -19.74 11.34 9.33
N GLN A 298 -19.62 11.00 8.04
CA GLN A 298 -19.18 9.67 7.62
C GLN A 298 -17.65 9.62 7.66
N THR A 299 -17.10 8.50 8.10
CA THR A 299 -15.65 8.23 8.09
C THR A 299 -15.34 6.78 7.72
N ASP A 300 -14.16 6.56 7.14
CA ASP A 300 -13.56 5.23 6.96
C ASP A 300 -12.72 4.78 8.16
N ALA A 301 -12.51 5.65 9.16
CA ALA A 301 -11.93 5.29 10.45
C ALA A 301 -12.77 4.18 11.08
N ALA A 302 -12.14 3.07 11.47
CA ALA A 302 -12.87 1.89 11.93
C ALA A 302 -13.63 2.16 13.24
N ILE A 303 -14.95 2.29 13.13
CA ILE A 303 -15.91 2.34 14.24
C ILE A 303 -16.37 0.91 14.52
N ASN A 304 -16.00 0.36 15.67
CA ASN A 304 -16.39 -0.98 16.12
C ASN A 304 -17.10 -0.91 17.48
N PRO A 305 -17.82 -1.97 17.91
CA PRO A 305 -18.41 -2.03 19.25
C PRO A 305 -17.40 -1.65 20.33
N GLY A 306 -17.82 -0.75 21.23
CA GLY A 306 -16.95 -0.15 22.26
C GLY A 306 -16.36 1.21 21.88
N ASN A 307 -16.31 1.61 20.60
CA ASN A 307 -15.98 3.00 20.22
C ASN A 307 -17.20 3.94 20.25
N SER A 308 -18.43 3.41 20.22
CA SER A 308 -19.66 4.21 20.34
C SER A 308 -19.68 5.02 21.64
N GLY A 309 -20.08 6.29 21.54
CA GLY A 309 -20.00 7.32 22.57
C GLY A 309 -18.64 8.01 22.69
N GLY A 310 -17.58 7.43 22.10
CA GLY A 310 -16.25 8.03 22.05
C GLY A 310 -16.14 9.16 21.01
N PRO A 311 -15.08 9.98 21.07
CA PRO A 311 -14.97 11.14 20.20
C PRO A 311 -14.41 10.81 18.80
N LEU A 312 -14.85 11.56 17.80
CA LEU A 312 -14.17 11.75 16.52
C LEU A 312 -13.36 13.04 16.58
N ILE A 313 -12.06 12.96 16.34
CA ILE A 313 -11.07 14.01 16.62
C ILE A 313 -10.42 14.52 15.34
N ASN A 314 -10.28 15.84 15.20
CA ASN A 314 -9.58 16.48 14.08
C ASN A 314 -8.04 16.55 14.29
N HIS A 315 -7.30 17.01 13.27
CA HIS A 315 -5.84 17.21 13.32
C HIS A 315 -5.35 18.21 14.41
N SER A 316 -6.26 19.00 15.01
CA SER A 316 -5.96 19.94 16.10
C SER A 316 -6.20 19.33 17.50
N GLY A 317 -6.64 18.07 17.59
CA GLY A 317 -6.96 17.41 18.85
C GLY A 317 -8.31 17.84 19.45
N GLU A 318 -9.23 18.31 18.63
CA GLU A 318 -10.55 18.79 19.03
C GLU A 318 -11.64 17.81 18.57
N VAL A 319 -12.70 17.66 19.37
CA VAL A 319 -13.87 16.83 19.05
C VAL A 319 -14.68 17.50 17.96
N ILE A 320 -14.86 16.81 16.83
CA ILE A 320 -15.75 17.20 15.72
C ILE A 320 -16.99 16.31 15.63
N GLY A 321 -17.03 15.16 16.31
CA GLY A 321 -18.23 14.35 16.42
C GLY A 321 -18.19 13.30 17.52
N ILE A 322 -19.31 12.60 17.71
CA ILE A 322 -19.47 11.49 18.66
C ILE A 322 -19.69 10.22 17.85
N ASN A 323 -18.75 9.28 17.89
CA ASN A 323 -18.86 7.99 17.21
C ASN A 323 -20.13 7.28 17.69
N SER A 324 -21.02 6.85 16.79
CA SER A 324 -22.30 6.23 17.19
C SER A 324 -22.57 4.93 16.42
N LEU A 325 -22.66 5.01 15.09
CA LEU A 325 -23.12 3.91 14.23
C LEU A 325 -22.04 3.42 13.26
N LYS A 326 -22.16 2.16 12.85
CA LYS A 326 -21.52 1.56 11.67
C LYS A 326 -22.55 0.73 10.93
N PHE A 327 -22.54 0.76 9.60
CA PHE A 327 -23.19 -0.31 8.82
C PHE A 327 -22.30 -1.56 8.85
N SER A 328 -22.86 -2.66 9.34
CA SER A 328 -22.20 -3.95 9.40
C SER A 328 -23.13 -5.05 8.86
N GLY A 329 -23.47 -4.94 7.58
CA GLY A 329 -23.95 -6.07 6.78
C GLY A 329 -22.77 -6.81 6.16
N GLY A 330 -22.90 -8.11 5.86
CA GLY A 330 -21.79 -9.06 5.62
C GLY A 330 -20.81 -8.79 4.45
N LYS A 331 -20.88 -7.63 3.78
CA LYS A 331 -19.89 -7.14 2.79
C LYS A 331 -19.61 -5.62 2.87
N ILE A 332 -20.12 -4.91 3.88
CA ILE A 332 -19.92 -3.46 4.04
C ILE A 332 -18.91 -3.22 5.18
N GLU A 333 -17.71 -2.79 4.80
CA GLU A 333 -16.64 -2.35 5.70
C GLU A 333 -16.21 -0.93 5.36
N GLY A 334 -15.59 -0.20 6.30
CA GLY A 334 -15.11 1.16 6.07
C GLY A 334 -16.19 2.25 5.99
N ILE A 335 -17.40 2.02 6.53
CA ILE A 335 -18.46 3.05 6.65
C ILE A 335 -18.90 3.18 8.12
N GLY A 336 -18.26 4.10 8.84
CA GLY A 336 -18.65 4.54 10.17
C GLY A 336 -19.30 5.93 10.18
N PHE A 337 -20.05 6.23 11.24
CA PHE A 337 -20.70 7.52 11.44
C PHE A 337 -20.47 8.08 12.84
N ALA A 338 -20.23 9.39 12.88
CA ALA A 338 -20.24 10.18 14.10
C ALA A 338 -21.29 11.29 14.02
N ILE A 339 -22.02 11.52 15.12
CA ILE A 339 -22.93 12.66 15.28
C ILE A 339 -22.10 13.93 15.24
N ALA A 340 -22.45 14.88 14.38
CA ALA A 340 -21.74 16.14 14.25
C ALA A 340 -21.80 16.94 15.56
N ILE A 341 -20.65 17.35 16.09
CA ILE A 341 -20.59 17.88 17.46
C ILE A 341 -21.44 19.14 17.65
N ASN A 342 -21.60 19.96 16.60
CA ASN A 342 -22.37 21.21 16.68
C ASN A 342 -23.86 21.00 17.00
N ASP A 343 -24.44 19.87 16.60
CA ASP A 343 -25.87 19.59 16.81
C ASP A 343 -26.19 19.46 18.31
N VAL A 344 -25.21 19.02 19.12
CA VAL A 344 -25.33 18.83 20.57
C VAL A 344 -24.45 19.78 21.40
N LYS A 345 -23.62 20.61 20.74
CA LYS A 345 -22.72 21.59 21.37
C LYS A 345 -23.43 22.56 22.30
N HIS A 346 -24.69 22.90 21.98
CA HIS A 346 -25.52 23.76 22.81
C HIS A 346 -25.93 23.07 24.15
N HIS A 347 -26.25 21.77 24.14
CA HIS A 347 -26.47 20.98 25.36
C HIS A 347 -25.20 20.91 26.23
N ILE A 348 -24.05 20.65 25.61
CA ILE A 348 -22.74 20.60 26.29
C ILE A 348 -22.40 21.95 26.96
N ALA A 349 -22.71 23.07 26.31
CA ALA A 349 -22.47 24.41 26.84
C ALA A 349 -23.46 24.79 27.95
N ALA A 350 -24.74 24.46 27.78
CA ALA A 350 -25.80 24.80 28.73
C ALA A 350 -25.75 23.97 30.02
N LYS A 351 -25.26 22.72 29.95
CA LYS A 351 -25.15 21.78 31.09
C LYS A 351 -26.46 21.61 31.89
N GLN A 352 -27.61 21.85 31.26
CA GLN A 352 -28.91 21.86 31.94
C GLN A 352 -29.29 20.44 32.42
N PRO A 353 -29.59 20.25 33.72
CA PRO A 353 -30.06 18.97 34.23
C PRO A 353 -31.54 18.77 33.88
N MET A 354 -31.87 17.57 33.43
CA MET A 354 -33.24 17.05 33.38
C MET A 354 -33.68 16.58 34.77
N THR A 355 -34.99 16.62 35.02
CA THR A 355 -35.60 16.02 36.22
C THR A 355 -35.58 14.50 36.15
N ASP A 356 -35.76 13.83 37.30
CA ASP A 356 -35.75 12.37 37.39
C ASP A 356 -36.84 11.71 36.51
N ASP A 357 -38.03 12.31 36.44
CA ASP A 357 -39.14 11.87 35.58
C ASP A 357 -38.90 12.11 34.09
N GLU A 358 -38.16 13.16 33.72
CA GLU A 358 -37.74 13.40 32.33
C GLU A 358 -36.70 12.36 31.91
N LEU A 359 -35.71 12.08 32.76
CA LEU A 359 -34.69 11.04 32.52
C LEU A 359 -35.30 9.65 32.40
N THR A 360 -36.25 9.26 33.26
CA THR A 360 -36.98 7.97 33.14
C THR A 360 -37.64 7.85 31.77
N ARG A 361 -38.37 8.90 31.35
CA ARG A 361 -39.08 8.90 30.07
C ARG A 361 -38.11 8.94 28.88
N ALA A 362 -36.97 9.60 28.99
CA ALA A 362 -35.97 9.65 27.92
C ALA A 362 -35.27 8.28 27.74
N LEU A 363 -34.93 7.59 28.83
CA LEU A 363 -34.37 6.24 28.79
C LEU A 363 -35.31 5.23 28.13
N ASP A 364 -36.61 5.22 28.49
CA ASP A 364 -37.64 4.38 27.87
C ASP A 364 -37.78 4.63 26.34
N ARG A 365 -37.70 5.89 25.91
CA ARG A 365 -37.70 6.23 24.47
C ARG A 365 -36.40 5.79 23.79
N ALA A 366 -35.25 5.97 24.41
CA ALA A 366 -33.97 5.51 23.89
C ALA A 366 -33.93 3.99 23.70
N GLU A 367 -34.43 3.21 24.65
CA GLU A 367 -34.50 1.75 24.54
C GLU A 367 -35.38 1.30 23.37
N LYS A 368 -36.60 1.85 23.26
CA LYS A 368 -37.52 1.59 22.13
C LYS A 368 -36.87 1.92 20.79
N LYS A 369 -36.09 3.00 20.75
CA LYS A 369 -35.39 3.44 19.54
C LYS A 369 -34.23 2.55 19.14
N VAL A 370 -33.49 2.00 20.11
CA VAL A 370 -32.49 0.94 19.83
C VAL A 370 -33.14 -0.29 19.20
N GLN A 371 -34.33 -0.67 19.65
CA GLN A 371 -35.10 -1.77 19.05
C GLN A 371 -35.62 -1.43 17.65
N GLU A 372 -36.00 -0.18 17.39
CA GLU A 372 -36.40 0.30 16.07
C GLU A 372 -35.24 0.32 15.08
N VAL A 373 -34.11 0.92 15.45
CA VAL A 373 -32.88 0.95 14.63
C VAL A 373 -32.36 -0.46 14.37
N SER A 374 -32.48 -1.37 15.34
CA SER A 374 -32.12 -2.78 15.15
C SER A 374 -33.06 -3.51 14.18
N ARG A 375 -34.37 -3.23 14.22
CA ARG A 375 -35.33 -3.75 13.23
C ARG A 375 -35.07 -3.19 11.84
N TRP A 376 -34.93 -1.87 11.71
CA TRP A 376 -34.61 -1.21 10.46
C TRP A 376 -33.31 -1.76 9.85
N ARG A 377 -32.24 -1.87 10.65
CA ARG A 377 -30.99 -2.52 10.22
C ARG A 377 -31.24 -3.93 9.70
N ASN A 378 -31.97 -4.77 10.42
CA ASN A 378 -32.21 -6.15 10.01
C ASN A 378 -33.09 -6.26 8.75
N GLU A 379 -34.09 -5.40 8.59
CA GLU A 379 -34.98 -5.39 7.41
C GLU A 379 -34.29 -4.82 6.15
N GLU A 380 -33.52 -3.74 6.30
CA GLU A 380 -32.76 -3.11 5.21
C GLU A 380 -31.61 -4.04 4.77
N THR A 381 -30.83 -4.57 5.74
CA THR A 381 -29.72 -5.49 5.45
C THR A 381 -30.21 -6.76 4.76
N MET A 382 -31.41 -7.26 5.04
CA MET A 382 -31.97 -8.45 4.38
C MET A 382 -32.52 -8.16 2.98
N ARG A 383 -33.07 -6.97 2.72
CA ARG A 383 -33.45 -6.53 1.36
C ARG A 383 -32.21 -6.32 0.48
N GLU A 384 -31.20 -5.65 1.03
CA GLU A 384 -29.95 -5.38 0.34
C GLU A 384 -29.11 -6.64 0.19
N GLU A 385 -28.91 -7.49 1.21
CA GLU A 385 -28.10 -8.71 1.07
C GLU A 385 -28.59 -9.61 -0.07
N LYS A 386 -29.90 -9.76 -0.25
CA LYS A 386 -30.43 -10.62 -1.30
C LYS A 386 -30.13 -10.05 -2.69
N THR A 387 -30.48 -8.79 -2.94
CA THR A 387 -30.25 -8.15 -4.24
C THR A 387 -28.77 -7.81 -4.50
N MET A 388 -27.98 -7.59 -3.45
CA MET A 388 -26.56 -7.27 -3.52
C MET A 388 -25.67 -8.50 -3.55
N LYS A 389 -26.06 -9.66 -2.98
CA LYS A 389 -25.35 -10.93 -3.23
C LYS A 389 -25.46 -11.30 -4.70
N ASP A 390 -26.65 -11.24 -5.28
CA ASP A 390 -26.88 -11.54 -6.70
C ASP A 390 -26.08 -10.57 -7.59
N LYS A 391 -26.19 -9.25 -7.37
CA LYS A 391 -25.41 -8.24 -8.12
C LYS A 391 -23.90 -8.32 -7.88
N ILE A 392 -23.41 -8.61 -6.68
CA ILE A 392 -21.97 -8.75 -6.43
C ILE A 392 -21.42 -10.01 -7.09
N ILE A 393 -22.19 -11.10 -7.14
CA ILE A 393 -21.82 -12.29 -7.92
C ILE A 393 -21.74 -11.89 -9.40
N GLU A 394 -22.77 -11.26 -9.96
CA GLU A 394 -22.78 -10.81 -11.35
C GLU A 394 -21.61 -9.84 -11.67
N ASP A 395 -21.38 -8.82 -10.84
CA ASP A 395 -20.27 -7.85 -10.96
C ASP A 395 -18.89 -8.49 -10.74
N GLN A 396 -18.76 -9.52 -9.90
CA GLN A 396 -17.50 -10.26 -9.73
C GLN A 396 -17.22 -11.10 -10.98
N TRP A 397 -18.22 -11.81 -11.50
CA TRP A 397 -18.10 -12.60 -12.72
C TRP A 397 -17.86 -11.71 -13.96
N GLU A 398 -18.48 -10.52 -14.04
CA GLU A 398 -18.17 -9.52 -15.07
C GLU A 398 -16.75 -8.97 -14.93
N ARG A 399 -16.30 -8.63 -13.72
CA ARG A 399 -14.93 -8.15 -13.49
C ARG A 399 -13.89 -9.21 -13.80
N GLU A 400 -14.14 -10.48 -13.46
CA GLU A 400 -13.26 -11.59 -13.83
C GLU A 400 -13.27 -11.84 -15.34
N ARG A 401 -14.43 -11.75 -16.01
CA ARG A 401 -14.53 -11.83 -17.47
C ARG A 401 -13.72 -10.72 -18.16
N ARG A 402 -13.92 -9.46 -17.77
CA ARG A 402 -13.15 -8.31 -18.31
C ARG A 402 -11.67 -8.39 -17.98
N ARG A 403 -11.31 -8.88 -16.78
CA ARG A 403 -9.90 -9.09 -16.39
C ARG A 403 -9.25 -10.19 -17.22
N LYS A 404 -9.99 -11.26 -17.54
CA LYS A 404 -9.54 -12.33 -18.44
C LYS A 404 -9.39 -11.83 -19.88
N GLU A 405 -10.40 -11.15 -20.44
CA GLU A 405 -10.32 -10.53 -21.76
C GLU A 405 -9.14 -9.53 -21.89
N LEU A 406 -8.91 -8.73 -20.85
CA LEU A 406 -7.75 -7.83 -20.79
C LEU A 406 -6.43 -8.61 -20.71
N SER A 407 -6.37 -9.67 -19.90
CA SER A 407 -5.20 -10.55 -19.79
C SER A 407 -4.87 -11.23 -21.12
N ASP A 408 -5.89 -11.77 -21.80
CA ASP A 408 -5.75 -12.45 -23.09
C ASP A 408 -5.27 -11.47 -24.17
N ARG A 409 -5.80 -10.23 -24.19
CA ARG A 409 -5.31 -9.15 -25.08
C ARG A 409 -3.90 -8.68 -24.76
N VAL A 410 -3.52 -8.60 -23.49
CA VAL A 410 -2.14 -8.26 -23.08
C VAL A 410 -1.18 -9.36 -23.51
N GLU A 411 -1.58 -10.63 -23.40
CA GLU A 411 -0.77 -11.76 -23.84
C GLU A 411 -0.66 -11.86 -25.38
N GLU A 412 -1.72 -11.51 -26.11
CA GLU A 412 -1.69 -11.37 -27.58
C GLU A 412 -0.71 -10.26 -28.02
N VAL A 413 -0.81 -9.06 -27.44
CA VAL A 413 0.13 -7.96 -27.71
C VAL A 413 1.55 -8.32 -27.30
N ARG A 414 1.74 -9.06 -26.20
CA ARG A 414 3.06 -9.54 -25.76
C ARG A 414 3.68 -10.48 -26.79
N LYS A 415 2.91 -11.38 -27.38
CA LYS A 415 3.35 -12.31 -28.44
C LYS A 415 3.72 -11.56 -29.73
N ASP A 416 2.86 -10.64 -30.19
CA ASP A 416 3.16 -9.77 -31.35
C ASP A 416 4.44 -8.95 -31.16
N LEU A 417 4.64 -8.36 -29.96
CA LEU A 417 5.87 -7.64 -29.63
C LEU A 417 7.09 -8.56 -29.57
N GLN A 418 6.94 -9.79 -29.08
CA GLN A 418 8.01 -10.78 -29.07
C GLN A 418 8.39 -11.22 -30.48
N GLU A 419 7.43 -11.55 -31.35
CA GLU A 419 7.67 -11.94 -32.74
C GLU A 419 8.32 -10.79 -33.54
N LYS A 420 7.87 -9.55 -33.35
CA LYS A 420 8.49 -8.35 -33.92
C LYS A 420 9.92 -8.16 -33.43
N ARG A 421 10.19 -8.40 -32.15
CA ARG A 421 11.54 -8.32 -31.56
C ARG A 421 12.45 -9.41 -32.14
N GLU A 422 12.03 -10.66 -32.15
CA GLU A 422 12.80 -11.78 -32.72
C GLU A 422 13.10 -11.55 -34.22
N THR A 423 12.12 -11.02 -34.96
CA THR A 423 12.29 -10.62 -36.37
C THR A 423 13.31 -9.49 -36.53
N ALA A 424 13.28 -8.48 -35.65
CA ALA A 424 14.22 -7.36 -35.68
C ALA A 424 15.65 -7.77 -35.27
N GLU A 425 15.79 -8.60 -34.22
CA GLU A 425 17.07 -9.19 -33.80
C GLU A 425 17.68 -10.03 -34.93
N LYS A 426 16.87 -10.85 -35.61
CA LYS A 426 17.33 -11.63 -36.77
C LYS A 426 17.81 -10.75 -37.93
N ARG A 427 17.05 -9.69 -38.28
CA ARG A 427 17.46 -8.74 -39.33
C ARG A 427 18.79 -8.05 -38.99
N LEU A 428 18.95 -7.57 -37.76
CA LEU A 428 20.20 -6.95 -37.30
C LEU A 428 21.37 -7.94 -37.34
N GLN A 429 21.14 -9.21 -37.01
CA GLN A 429 22.17 -10.24 -37.09
C GLN A 429 22.54 -10.58 -38.54
N ASP A 430 21.56 -10.70 -39.44
CA ASP A 430 21.78 -10.91 -40.88
C ASP A 430 22.56 -9.73 -41.50
N GLU A 431 22.22 -8.48 -41.14
CA GLU A 431 22.94 -7.26 -41.57
C GLU A 431 24.38 -7.23 -41.03
N TYR A 432 24.57 -7.51 -39.74
CA TYR A 432 25.89 -7.58 -39.11
C TYR A 432 26.77 -8.66 -39.75
N GLU A 433 26.22 -9.84 -40.03
CA GLU A 433 26.94 -10.89 -40.75
C GLU A 433 27.28 -10.50 -42.20
N GLN A 434 26.38 -9.84 -42.92
CA GLN A 434 26.67 -9.33 -44.26
C GLN A 434 27.79 -8.27 -44.23
N GLN A 435 27.76 -7.35 -43.27
CA GLN A 435 28.82 -6.36 -43.09
C GLN A 435 30.16 -7.03 -42.73
N ARG A 436 30.15 -8.02 -41.84
CA ARG A 436 31.33 -8.81 -41.49
C ARG A 436 31.90 -9.57 -42.69
N ARG A 437 31.07 -10.24 -43.49
CA ARG A 437 31.49 -10.91 -44.74
C ARG A 437 32.15 -9.93 -45.71
N ARG A 438 31.52 -8.77 -45.98
CA ARG A 438 32.09 -7.70 -46.84
C ARG A 438 33.43 -7.17 -46.31
N LEU A 439 33.60 -7.05 -45.00
CA LEU A 439 34.87 -6.64 -44.39
C LEU A 439 35.96 -7.70 -44.56
N GLN A 440 35.62 -8.99 -44.40
CA GLN A 440 36.54 -10.11 -44.64
C GLN A 440 36.96 -10.18 -46.12
N GLU A 441 36.02 -10.13 -47.04
CA GLU A 441 36.28 -10.11 -48.50
C GLU A 441 37.19 -8.94 -48.89
N ASN A 442 36.93 -7.72 -48.37
CA ASN A 442 37.77 -6.55 -48.63
C ASN A 442 39.19 -6.72 -48.04
N ALA A 443 39.32 -7.29 -46.84
CA ALA A 443 40.62 -7.60 -46.24
C ALA A 443 41.40 -8.66 -47.03
N GLU A 444 40.72 -9.69 -47.54
CA GLU A 444 41.34 -10.71 -48.41
C GLU A 444 41.77 -10.14 -49.76
N LEU A 445 40.93 -9.31 -50.40
CA LEU A 445 41.29 -8.59 -51.63
C LEU A 445 42.50 -7.68 -51.42
N ARG A 446 42.56 -6.94 -50.31
CA ARG A 446 43.73 -6.12 -49.93
C ARG A 446 44.98 -6.95 -49.69
N ARG A 447 44.87 -8.10 -49.01
CA ARG A 447 45.98 -9.05 -48.81
C ARG A 447 46.51 -9.59 -50.14
N LYS A 448 45.62 -9.97 -51.05
CA LYS A 448 45.97 -10.43 -52.39
C LYS A 448 46.68 -9.33 -53.19
N ALA A 449 46.13 -8.12 -53.23
CA ALA A 449 46.73 -6.98 -53.92
C ALA A 449 48.10 -6.58 -53.33
N LEU A 450 48.25 -6.62 -51.99
CA LEU A 450 49.54 -6.43 -51.32
C LEU A 450 50.56 -7.50 -51.74
N SER A 451 50.15 -8.77 -51.76
CA SER A 451 51.00 -9.90 -52.19
C SER A 451 51.46 -9.73 -53.64
N GLU A 452 50.54 -9.40 -54.55
CA GLU A 452 50.83 -9.14 -55.97
C GLU A 452 51.77 -7.94 -56.15
N CYS A 453 51.56 -6.85 -55.40
CA CYS A 453 52.43 -5.67 -55.41
C CYS A 453 53.86 -6.01 -54.92
N LEU A 454 53.99 -6.73 -53.81
CA LEU A 454 55.27 -7.15 -53.26
C LEU A 454 56.00 -8.14 -54.19
N GLN A 455 55.27 -9.04 -54.84
CA GLN A 455 55.81 -9.95 -55.85
C GLN A 455 56.31 -9.19 -57.08
N GLY A 456 55.53 -8.23 -57.60
CA GLY A 456 55.93 -7.36 -58.71
C GLY A 456 57.17 -6.52 -58.38
N ALA A 457 57.24 -5.94 -57.18
CA ALA A 457 58.44 -5.24 -56.71
C ALA A 457 59.69 -6.15 -56.68
N THR A 458 59.51 -7.40 -56.25
CA THR A 458 60.59 -8.40 -56.21
C THR A 458 61.03 -8.84 -57.61
N GLN A 459 60.08 -9.04 -58.54
CA GLN A 459 60.37 -9.37 -59.94
C GLN A 459 61.10 -8.23 -60.65
N ASN A 460 60.65 -6.98 -60.47
CA ASN A 460 61.30 -5.79 -61.02
C ASN A 460 62.73 -5.62 -60.48
N TYR A 461 62.95 -5.89 -59.19
CA TYR A 461 64.30 -5.92 -58.61
C TYR A 461 65.18 -7.01 -59.24
N GLN A 462 64.68 -8.24 -59.37
CA GLN A 462 65.46 -9.34 -59.98
C GLN A 462 65.79 -9.07 -61.45
N TRP A 463 64.85 -8.49 -62.20
CA TRP A 463 65.08 -8.06 -63.58
C TRP A 463 66.15 -6.97 -63.66
N ALA A 464 66.06 -5.93 -62.82
CA ALA A 464 67.05 -4.86 -62.77
C ALA A 464 68.44 -5.36 -62.33
N TRP A 465 68.50 -6.31 -61.40
CA TRP A 465 69.74 -6.98 -60.98
C TRP A 465 70.38 -7.75 -62.13
N ASN A 466 69.60 -8.54 -62.87
CA ASN A 466 70.09 -9.30 -64.02
C ASN A 466 70.58 -8.37 -65.15
N GLN A 467 69.85 -7.29 -65.45
CA GLN A 467 70.27 -6.27 -66.42
C GLN A 467 71.58 -5.57 -66.02
N GLU A 468 71.79 -5.31 -64.73
CA GLU A 468 73.05 -4.76 -64.26
C GLU A 468 74.18 -5.82 -64.34
N CYS A 469 73.91 -7.10 -64.00
CA CYS A 469 74.89 -8.18 -64.22
C CYS A 469 75.33 -8.29 -65.68
N GLU A 470 74.39 -8.21 -66.64
CA GLU A 470 74.67 -8.19 -68.08
C GLU A 470 75.57 -7.00 -68.46
N ARG A 471 75.31 -5.79 -67.93
CA ARG A 471 76.17 -4.62 -68.13
C ARG A 471 77.61 -4.81 -67.64
N HIS A 472 77.81 -5.58 -66.57
CA HIS A 472 79.14 -5.92 -66.05
C HIS A 472 79.75 -7.18 -66.69
N ASN A 473 79.18 -7.69 -67.80
CA ASN A 473 79.57 -8.93 -68.48
C ASN A 473 79.58 -10.17 -67.56
N LYS A 474 78.64 -10.23 -66.59
CA LYS A 474 78.46 -11.37 -65.68
C LYS A 474 77.16 -12.11 -65.95
N GLN A 475 77.13 -13.40 -65.62
CA GLN A 475 75.92 -14.23 -65.72
C GLN A 475 74.88 -13.89 -64.64
N GLN A 476 73.69 -14.51 -64.69
CA GLN A 476 72.62 -14.31 -63.71
C GLN A 476 73.10 -14.57 -62.27
N ASN A 477 72.53 -13.82 -61.33
CA ASN A 477 72.86 -13.88 -59.90
C ASN A 477 74.34 -13.56 -59.57
N CYS A 478 74.95 -12.65 -60.32
CA CYS A 478 76.32 -12.22 -60.09
C CYS A 478 76.48 -11.34 -58.82
N PRO A 479 77.67 -11.33 -58.20
CA PRO A 479 78.01 -10.31 -57.22
C PRO A 479 78.26 -8.96 -57.93
N LEU A 480 77.31 -8.04 -57.79
CA LEU A 480 77.43 -6.65 -58.24
C LEU A 480 78.39 -5.85 -57.35
N PRO A 481 78.99 -4.75 -57.86
CA PRO A 481 79.71 -3.79 -57.03
C PRO A 481 78.80 -3.23 -55.93
N TYR A 482 79.36 -3.00 -54.73
CA TYR A 482 78.60 -2.56 -53.55
C TYR A 482 77.68 -1.35 -53.84
N SER A 483 78.19 -0.33 -54.53
CA SER A 483 77.41 0.86 -54.90
C SER A 483 76.19 0.57 -55.78
N ALA A 484 76.29 -0.37 -56.72
CA ALA A 484 75.17 -0.77 -57.58
C ALA A 484 74.14 -1.62 -56.81
N ALA A 485 74.61 -2.59 -56.01
CA ALA A 485 73.76 -3.41 -55.16
C ALA A 485 72.95 -2.56 -54.17
N THR A 486 73.59 -1.65 -53.43
CA THR A 486 72.90 -0.77 -52.46
C THR A 486 71.83 0.11 -53.10
N ILE A 487 72.04 0.61 -54.32
CA ILE A 487 71.02 1.41 -55.04
C ILE A 487 69.80 0.55 -55.41
N LEU A 488 70.00 -0.69 -55.86
CA LEU A 488 68.90 -1.61 -56.18
C LEU A 488 68.13 -2.05 -54.92
N GLU A 489 68.84 -2.34 -53.83
CA GLU A 489 68.25 -2.67 -52.52
C GLU A 489 67.42 -1.51 -51.95
N GLN A 490 67.92 -0.26 -52.03
CA GLN A 490 67.17 0.93 -51.63
C GLN A 490 65.89 1.11 -52.46
N ARG A 491 65.95 0.88 -53.78
CA ARG A 491 64.77 0.95 -54.65
C ARG A 491 63.76 -0.15 -54.32
N LEU A 492 64.20 -1.38 -54.05
CA LEU A 492 63.32 -2.45 -53.58
C LEU A 492 62.66 -2.09 -52.25
N ALA A 493 63.40 -1.55 -51.30
CA ALA A 493 62.85 -1.09 -50.02
C ALA A 493 61.80 0.01 -50.20
N GLN A 494 62.06 0.99 -51.08
CA GLN A 494 61.09 2.04 -51.44
C GLN A 494 59.82 1.46 -52.07
N SER A 495 59.95 0.56 -53.06
CA SER A 495 58.81 -0.09 -53.72
C SER A 495 57.98 -0.93 -52.74
N ARG A 496 58.63 -1.65 -51.82
CA ARG A 496 57.92 -2.43 -50.78
C ARG A 496 57.18 -1.52 -49.79
N ASN A 497 57.81 -0.43 -49.36
CA ASN A 497 57.16 0.56 -48.49
C ASN A 497 55.93 1.20 -49.16
N GLU A 498 56.01 1.46 -50.46
CA GLU A 498 54.88 1.97 -51.24
C GLU A 498 53.74 0.94 -51.33
N CYS A 499 54.03 -0.35 -51.53
CA CYS A 499 53.02 -1.42 -51.46
C CYS A 499 52.30 -1.44 -50.09
N TYR A 500 53.02 -1.35 -48.98
CA TYR A 500 52.41 -1.29 -47.64
C TYR A 500 51.60 0.00 -47.41
N ARG A 501 52.01 1.13 -48.02
CA ARG A 501 51.29 2.40 -47.97
C ARG A 501 49.97 2.37 -48.75
N LEU A 502 49.96 1.68 -49.90
CA LEU A 502 48.78 1.53 -50.77
C LEU A 502 47.79 0.48 -50.24
N TYR A 503 48.28 -0.58 -49.59
CA TYR A 503 47.46 -1.69 -49.08
C TYR A 503 47.65 -1.91 -47.57
N PRO A 504 47.21 -0.96 -46.72
CA PRO A 504 47.25 -1.12 -45.27
C PRO A 504 46.39 -2.31 -44.85
N GLN A 505 46.94 -3.10 -43.90
CA GLN A 505 46.33 -4.30 -43.32
C GLN A 505 45.36 -3.96 -42.19
#